data_AF-A0ABD6D0X2-F1
#
_entry.id   AF-A0ABD6D0X2-F1
#
_cell.length_a   1.000
_cell.length_b   1.000
_cell.length_c   1.000
_cell.angle_alpha   90.00
_cell.angle_beta   90.00
_cell.angle_gamma   90.00
#
_symmetry.space_group_name_H-M   'P 1'
#
loop_
_entity.id
_entity.type
_entity.pdbx_description
1 polymer ?
#
loop_
_entity_poly.entity_id
_entity_poly.type
_entity_poly.pdbx_seq_one_letter_code
_entity_poly.pdbx_strand_id
1 'polypeptide(L)'
;MSDDTQMVEITDTESDLVTQLLAGIDEAITSVAEIDPTYANKTKVQKLLYLAIDEFDIPITYSWYLAGAVVPDRSISPSSLDVYTDQPTSPSEPSIAGSADESVGEESSETSPIEPIMFRDETNESDPDPPADDLESYVSKGELVAFYRDVLPEVWHQETMRFLQNFYQEEAPEEYRLLYIESTHLRTHLAELIDTVEIYLDDGDPTREIDSLRESIELSISDLHHYIRADDQLRETFEVVVLGTDLIEDTLLKLERLQPDDFTDEHLSLLRDLQDFFYYYVWKHPCLRISYQTATGPQADELRTERLAEFESFKERVIERRDELRAELASAGLRPAPGDYASPEDQELTETLRDLSSQYLE
;
A
#
# COMPACT_ATOMS: atom_id res chain seq x y z
N MET A 1 18.59 12.86 -14.50
CA MET A 1 17.65 13.85 -15.08
C MET A 1 16.57 14.01 -14.04
N SER A 2 16.33 15.23 -13.55
CA SER A 2 15.31 15.49 -12.54
C SER A 2 13.94 15.24 -13.18
N ASP A 3 13.25 14.21 -12.72
CA ASP A 3 11.90 13.88 -13.12
C ASP A 3 10.96 14.71 -12.26
N ASP A 4 10.66 15.91 -12.74
CA ASP A 4 9.73 16.85 -12.10
C ASP A 4 8.34 16.53 -12.64
N THR A 5 7.77 15.41 -12.17
CA THR A 5 6.38 15.04 -12.43
C THR A 5 5.50 16.06 -11.72
N GLN A 6 5.03 17.07 -12.44
CA GLN A 6 4.01 17.99 -11.95
C GLN A 6 2.73 17.18 -11.70
N MET A 7 2.49 16.80 -10.44
CA MET A 7 1.21 16.25 -10.00
C MET A 7 0.11 17.31 -10.16
N VAL A 8 -1.07 16.89 -10.63
CA VAL A 8 -2.27 17.73 -10.68
C VAL A 8 -2.49 18.38 -9.31
N GLU A 9 -2.56 19.70 -9.29
CA GLU A 9 -2.95 20.47 -8.12
C GLU A 9 -4.47 20.63 -8.16
N ILE A 10 -5.15 20.29 -7.06
CA ILE A 10 -6.56 20.64 -6.92
C ILE A 10 -6.71 22.16 -6.96
N THR A 11 -7.87 22.64 -7.40
CA THR A 11 -8.13 24.08 -7.44
C THR A 11 -8.13 24.68 -6.04
N ASP A 12 -7.89 25.99 -5.93
CA ASP A 12 -8.01 26.73 -4.67
C ASP A 12 -9.35 26.46 -3.97
N THR A 13 -10.44 26.39 -4.76
CA THR A 13 -11.78 26.06 -4.25
C THR A 13 -11.87 24.65 -3.65
N GLU A 14 -11.28 23.65 -4.32
CA GLU A 14 -11.23 22.30 -3.76
C GLU A 14 -10.34 22.24 -2.52
N SER A 15 -9.22 22.97 -2.49
CA SER A 15 -8.32 23.03 -1.34
C SER A 15 -8.99 23.66 -0.12
N ASP A 16 -9.80 24.71 -0.32
CA ASP A 16 -10.62 25.31 0.73
C ASP A 16 -11.68 24.33 1.27
N LEU A 17 -12.32 23.54 0.41
CA LEU A 17 -13.28 22.52 0.82
C LEU A 17 -12.59 21.39 1.60
N VAL A 18 -11.42 20.92 1.14
CA VAL A 18 -10.60 19.92 1.85
C VAL A 18 -10.20 20.43 3.24
N THR A 19 -9.78 21.69 3.35
CA THR A 19 -9.41 22.31 4.63
C THR A 19 -10.59 22.35 5.60
N GLN A 20 -11.79 22.67 5.10
CA GLN A 20 -13.01 22.65 5.91
C GLN A 20 -13.42 21.23 6.35
N LEU A 21 -13.23 20.23 5.49
CA LEU A 21 -13.46 18.82 5.84
C LEU A 21 -12.49 18.33 6.92
N LEU A 22 -11.20 18.66 6.81
CA LEU A 22 -10.18 18.34 7.81
C LEU A 22 -10.51 18.96 9.17
N ALA A 23 -10.94 20.22 9.20
CA ALA A 23 -11.38 20.86 10.44
C ALA A 23 -12.60 20.14 11.08
N GLY A 24 -13.48 19.57 10.26
CA GLY A 24 -14.59 18.72 10.73
C GLY A 24 -14.11 17.41 11.36
N ILE A 25 -13.10 16.77 10.77
CA ILE A 25 -12.45 15.57 11.32
C ILE A 25 -11.79 15.88 12.67
N ASP A 26 -11.02 16.96 12.75
CA ASP A 26 -10.32 17.38 13.98
C ASP A 26 -11.30 17.66 15.13
N GLU A 27 -12.41 18.34 14.84
CA GLU A 27 -13.46 18.59 15.82
C GLU A 27 -14.14 17.30 16.27
N ALA A 28 -14.38 16.36 15.34
CA ALA A 28 -14.95 15.06 15.67
C ALA A 28 -14.01 14.24 16.57
N ILE A 29 -12.73 14.11 16.21
CA ILE A 29 -11.68 13.43 17.00
C ILE A 29 -11.63 14.01 18.42
N THR A 30 -11.54 15.33 18.55
CA THR A 30 -11.45 16.01 19.86
C THR A 30 -12.69 15.81 20.73
N SER A 31 -13.84 15.53 20.11
CA SER A 31 -15.11 15.40 20.80
C SER A 31 -15.49 13.98 21.22
N VAL A 32 -14.80 12.95 20.72
CA VAL A 32 -15.02 11.55 21.09
C VAL A 32 -13.93 11.12 22.06
N ALA A 33 -14.28 10.95 23.34
CA ALA A 33 -13.32 10.70 24.42
C ALA A 33 -12.52 9.38 24.29
N GLU A 34 -12.99 8.45 23.46
CA GLU A 34 -12.36 7.13 23.23
C GLU A 34 -11.35 7.15 22.08
N ILE A 35 -11.26 8.25 21.33
CA ILE A 35 -10.37 8.40 20.17
C ILE A 35 -9.06 9.04 20.62
N ASP A 36 -7.96 8.30 20.47
CA ASP A 36 -6.63 8.82 20.66
C ASP A 36 -6.10 9.38 19.33
N PRO A 37 -5.80 10.70 19.23
CA PRO A 37 -5.31 11.33 18.01
C PRO A 37 -4.02 10.71 17.46
N THR A 38 -3.22 10.04 18.30
CA THR A 38 -1.96 9.42 17.88
C THR A 38 -2.11 8.27 16.89
N TYR A 39 -3.32 7.68 16.80
CA TYR A 39 -3.64 6.63 15.81
C TYR A 39 -4.08 7.20 14.44
N ALA A 40 -4.10 8.53 14.28
CA ALA A 40 -4.37 9.17 13.01
C ALA A 40 -3.20 8.94 12.05
N ASN A 41 -3.41 8.15 11.00
CA ASN A 41 -2.49 8.11 9.88
C ASN A 41 -3.12 8.69 8.62
N LYS A 42 -2.26 9.14 7.70
CA LYS A 42 -2.66 9.80 6.45
C LYS A 42 -3.64 8.94 5.64
N THR A 43 -3.50 7.62 5.68
CA THR A 43 -4.40 6.68 4.98
C THR A 43 -5.83 6.78 5.51
N LYS A 44 -6.03 6.71 6.83
CA LYS A 44 -7.34 6.86 7.46
C LYS A 44 -7.95 8.24 7.18
N VAL A 45 -7.16 9.30 7.26
CA VAL A 45 -7.61 10.67 6.93
C VAL A 45 -8.11 10.77 5.49
N GLN A 46 -7.36 10.23 4.52
CA GLN A 46 -7.79 10.20 3.11
C GLN A 46 -9.11 9.45 2.91
N LYS A 47 -9.34 8.37 3.68
CA LYS A 47 -10.59 7.61 3.58
C LYS A 47 -11.76 8.36 4.20
N LEU A 48 -11.55 9.01 5.34
CA LEU A 48 -12.56 9.87 5.94
C LEU A 48 -12.94 11.03 5.04
N LEU A 49 -11.96 11.65 4.36
CA LEU A 49 -12.23 12.66 3.34
C LEU A 49 -13.11 12.10 2.21
N TYR A 50 -12.73 10.95 1.64
CA TYR A 50 -13.53 10.31 0.59
C TYR A 50 -14.96 10.00 1.04
N LEU A 51 -15.15 9.44 2.24
CA LEU A 51 -16.47 9.09 2.76
C LEU A 51 -17.38 10.33 2.87
N ALA A 52 -16.86 11.47 3.33
CA ALA A 52 -17.64 12.70 3.38
C ALA A 52 -17.88 13.31 1.99
N ILE A 53 -16.89 13.22 1.08
CA ILE A 53 -17.03 13.66 -0.30
C ILE A 53 -18.17 12.91 -1.00
N ASP A 54 -18.21 11.58 -0.83
CA ASP A 54 -19.23 10.73 -1.43
C ASP A 54 -20.61 10.92 -0.78
N GLU A 55 -20.69 10.92 0.55
CA GLU A 55 -21.97 11.08 1.28
C GLU A 55 -22.66 12.42 1.00
N PHE A 56 -21.89 13.51 0.86
CA PHE A 56 -22.43 14.87 0.70
C PHE A 56 -22.30 15.42 -0.72
N ASP A 57 -21.93 14.60 -1.71
CA ASP A 57 -21.74 14.99 -3.11
C ASP A 57 -20.83 16.24 -3.28
N ILE A 58 -19.76 16.33 -2.49
CA ILE A 58 -18.87 17.50 -2.48
C ILE A 58 -18.01 17.47 -3.74
N PRO A 59 -17.90 18.57 -4.52
CA PRO A 59 -17.19 18.57 -5.80
C PRO A 59 -15.67 18.68 -5.61
N ILE A 60 -15.06 17.69 -4.95
CA ILE A 60 -13.61 17.54 -4.81
C ILE A 60 -13.14 16.45 -5.76
N THR A 61 -12.02 16.68 -6.44
CA THR A 61 -11.40 15.70 -7.31
C THR A 61 -10.81 14.55 -6.50
N TYR A 62 -11.14 13.31 -6.89
CA TYR A 62 -10.53 12.11 -6.33
C TYR A 62 -10.44 11.00 -7.37
N SER A 63 -9.66 9.96 -7.07
CA SER A 63 -9.62 8.71 -7.85
C SER A 63 -9.23 7.54 -6.96
N TRP A 64 -9.47 6.31 -7.43
CA TRP A 64 -8.97 5.10 -6.79
C TRP A 64 -7.54 4.80 -7.24
N TYR A 65 -6.59 4.78 -6.30
CA TYR A 65 -5.17 4.64 -6.55
C TYR A 65 -4.44 4.00 -5.35
N LEU A 66 -3.44 3.14 -5.57
CA LEU A 66 -2.59 2.45 -4.57
C LEU A 66 -3.30 1.92 -3.30
N ALA A 67 -3.63 2.80 -2.35
CA ALA A 67 -4.36 2.49 -1.12
C ALA A 67 -5.88 2.74 -1.24
N GLY A 68 -6.45 2.95 -2.42
CA GLY A 68 -7.89 3.13 -2.69
C GLY A 68 -8.23 4.58 -3.05
N ALA A 69 -9.41 5.10 -2.67
CA ALA A 69 -9.75 6.50 -2.93
C ALA A 69 -8.73 7.52 -2.36
N VAL A 70 -8.30 8.47 -3.18
CA VAL A 70 -7.32 9.52 -2.84
C VAL A 70 -7.72 10.85 -3.50
N VAL A 71 -7.62 11.93 -2.72
CA VAL A 71 -7.66 13.31 -3.22
C VAL A 71 -6.23 13.74 -3.60
N PRO A 72 -6.00 14.21 -4.84
CA PRO A 72 -4.66 14.57 -5.33
C PRO A 72 -4.25 15.96 -4.79
N ASP A 73 -4.05 16.09 -3.47
CA ASP A 73 -3.48 17.30 -2.89
C ASP A 73 -2.29 16.96 -1.98
N ARG A 74 -1.21 17.73 -2.19
CA ARG A 74 0.07 17.70 -1.47
C ARG A 74 -0.08 18.24 -0.05
N SER A 75 -1.08 19.09 0.21
CA SER A 75 -1.32 19.74 1.51
C SER A 75 -2.04 18.88 2.53
N ILE A 76 -2.57 17.70 2.14
CA ILE A 76 -3.20 16.74 3.05
C ILE A 76 -2.11 16.01 3.83
N SER A 77 -1.45 16.77 4.70
CA SER A 77 -0.62 16.30 5.77
C SER A 77 -1.37 16.53 7.08
N PRO A 78 -1.23 15.65 8.09
CA PRO A 78 -1.79 15.88 9.40
C PRO A 78 -1.20 17.09 10.12
N SER A 79 -0.59 18.10 9.51
CA SER A 79 0.05 19.22 10.23
C SER A 79 -0.89 20.02 11.16
N SER A 80 -2.20 19.75 11.16
CA SER A 80 -3.15 20.26 12.18
C SER A 80 -3.36 19.31 13.39
N LEU A 81 -2.88 18.06 13.28
CA LEU A 81 -2.86 17.00 14.28
C LEU A 81 -1.41 16.53 14.42
N ASP A 82 -0.68 16.91 15.46
CA ASP A 82 0.73 16.49 15.69
C ASP A 82 0.89 14.95 15.63
N VAL A 83 1.13 14.40 14.43
CA VAL A 83 1.45 12.99 14.20
C VAL A 83 2.96 12.87 14.29
N TYR A 84 3.43 12.11 15.29
CA TYR A 84 4.85 11.84 15.47
C TYR A 84 5.36 11.06 14.25
N THR A 85 6.17 11.73 13.42
CA THR A 85 7.05 11.03 12.49
C THR A 85 8.24 10.49 13.29
N ASP A 86 8.30 9.19 13.51
CA ASP A 86 9.55 8.55 13.90
C ASP A 86 10.51 8.61 12.70
N GLN A 87 11.32 9.66 12.67
CA GLN A 87 12.46 9.71 11.78
C GLN A 87 13.49 8.67 12.23
N PRO A 88 14.00 7.82 11.32
CA PRO A 88 15.15 6.98 11.63
C PRO A 88 16.35 7.90 11.89
N THR A 89 16.81 7.91 13.15
CA THR A 89 18.06 8.56 13.51
C THR A 89 19.19 7.91 12.72
N SER A 90 19.85 8.68 11.85
CA SER A 90 21.11 8.26 11.24
C SER A 90 22.09 7.85 12.34
N PRO A 91 22.78 6.70 12.23
CA PRO A 91 23.74 6.30 13.24
C PRO A 91 24.91 7.29 13.24
N SER A 92 25.07 7.99 14.36
CA SER A 92 26.30 8.71 14.67
C SER A 92 27.42 7.71 14.94
N GLU A 93 28.60 7.95 14.37
CA GLU A 93 29.81 7.15 14.54
C GLU A 93 30.14 6.88 16.03
N PRO A 94 30.75 5.73 16.37
CA PRO A 94 30.91 5.33 17.76
C PRO A 94 32.05 6.11 18.41
N SER A 95 31.76 6.82 19.50
CA SER A 95 32.78 7.32 20.42
C SER A 95 32.73 6.51 21.72
N ILE A 96 33.75 5.67 21.90
CA ILE A 96 33.97 4.84 23.09
C ILE A 96 34.25 5.73 24.31
N ALA A 97 33.46 5.59 25.40
CA ALA A 97 33.95 5.46 26.78
C ALA A 97 32.81 5.47 27.83
N GLY A 98 32.79 4.44 28.69
CA GLY A 98 32.61 4.66 30.14
C GLY A 98 31.27 4.31 30.79
N SER A 99 31.14 3.04 31.19
CA SER A 99 30.66 2.56 32.50
C SER A 99 29.29 2.98 33.09
N ALA A 100 28.47 1.93 33.26
CA ALA A 100 27.75 1.52 34.48
C ALA A 100 26.33 2.08 34.79
N ASP A 101 25.40 1.12 34.74
CA ASP A 101 24.41 0.75 35.77
C ASP A 101 22.92 1.11 35.55
N GLU A 102 22.10 0.07 35.79
CA GLU A 102 20.66 -0.02 36.09
C GLU A 102 19.61 0.61 35.15
N SER A 103 18.87 -0.22 34.41
CA SER A 103 17.55 -0.75 34.80
C SER A 103 16.79 -1.26 33.56
N VAL A 104 16.45 -2.55 33.55
CA VAL A 104 15.68 -3.21 32.48
C VAL A 104 14.20 -2.97 32.72
N GLY A 105 13.57 -2.17 31.87
CA GLY A 105 12.13 -2.09 31.69
C GLY A 105 11.80 -2.62 30.30
N GLU A 106 10.94 -3.62 30.23
CA GLU A 106 10.42 -4.21 29.00
C GLU A 106 9.66 -3.16 28.19
N GLU A 107 10.15 -2.83 27.00
CA GLU A 107 9.36 -2.23 25.93
C GLU A 107 9.31 -3.25 24.79
N SER A 108 8.10 -3.74 24.55
CA SER A 108 7.76 -4.61 23.43
C SER A 108 8.12 -3.91 22.13
N SER A 109 8.92 -4.56 21.31
CA SER A 109 9.28 -4.12 19.96
C SER A 109 8.01 -4.07 19.11
N GLU A 110 7.54 -2.86 18.78
CA GLU A 110 6.49 -2.64 17.79
C GLU A 110 7.11 -2.81 16.40
N THR A 111 6.84 -3.95 15.76
CA THR A 111 7.14 -4.14 14.33
C THR A 111 6.22 -3.22 13.53
N SER A 112 6.80 -2.22 12.87
CA SER A 112 6.06 -1.22 12.11
C SER A 112 5.53 -1.82 10.79
N PRO A 113 4.21 -1.99 10.60
CA PRO A 113 3.68 -2.32 9.29
C PRO A 113 3.91 -1.13 8.36
N ILE A 114 4.44 -1.38 7.16
CA ILE A 114 4.75 -0.34 6.16
C ILE A 114 3.52 0.56 5.94
N GLU A 115 3.56 1.73 6.56
CA GLU A 115 2.64 2.80 6.22
C GLU A 115 2.98 3.28 4.80
N PRO A 116 1.98 3.51 3.92
CA PRO A 116 2.22 4.08 2.61
C PRO A 116 2.81 5.50 2.75
N ILE A 117 4.13 5.60 2.85
CA ILE A 117 4.84 6.87 2.79
C ILE A 117 4.87 7.29 1.33
N MET A 118 3.96 8.19 0.97
CA MET A 118 4.10 8.96 -0.26
C MET A 118 4.11 10.46 0.08
N PHE A 119 5.18 11.07 -0.45
CA PHE A 119 5.41 12.48 -0.73
C PHE A 119 6.15 13.29 0.34
N ARG A 120 7.26 13.91 -0.11
CA ARG A 120 8.19 14.76 0.65
C ARG A 120 7.63 16.16 0.81
N ASP A 121 7.92 16.75 1.97
CA ASP A 121 7.48 18.05 2.45
C ASP A 121 8.26 19.19 1.79
N GLU A 122 7.58 20.09 1.07
CA GLU A 122 8.11 21.42 0.71
C GLU A 122 6.97 22.45 0.86
N THR A 123 7.09 23.29 1.88
CA THR A 123 6.14 24.37 2.21
C THR A 123 6.37 25.58 1.31
N ASN A 124 5.34 26.00 0.57
CA ASN A 124 5.28 27.32 -0.04
C ASN A 124 3.99 28.01 0.38
N GLU A 125 4.13 29.03 1.23
CA GLU A 125 3.05 29.95 1.61
C GLU A 125 2.69 30.83 0.40
N SER A 126 1.39 31.00 0.10
CA SER A 126 0.90 32.06 -0.78
C SER A 126 -0.46 32.59 -0.30
N ASP A 127 -0.61 33.91 -0.43
CA ASP A 127 -1.65 34.79 0.14
C ASP A 127 -3.11 34.51 -0.34
N PRO A 128 -4.15 34.93 0.42
CA PRO A 128 -5.55 34.61 0.14
C PRO A 128 -6.33 35.70 -0.65
N ASP A 129 -7.19 35.28 -1.59
CA ASP A 129 -8.47 35.92 -2.05
C ASP A 129 -9.03 35.15 -3.28
N PRO A 130 -10.36 35.06 -3.58
CA PRO A 130 -11.60 35.59 -2.96
C PRO A 130 -12.60 34.42 -2.61
N PRO A 131 -13.93 34.61 -2.36
CA PRO A 131 -14.69 33.72 -1.47
C PRO A 131 -14.83 32.30 -2.02
N ALA A 132 -14.27 31.36 -1.25
CA ALA A 132 -14.47 29.93 -1.36
C ALA A 132 -15.95 29.57 -1.52
N ASP A 133 -16.25 28.54 -2.32
CA ASP A 133 -17.50 27.82 -2.13
C ASP A 133 -17.51 27.31 -0.68
N ASP A 134 -18.49 27.78 0.07
CA ASP A 134 -18.64 27.47 1.49
C ASP A 134 -19.11 26.02 1.62
N LEU A 135 -18.44 25.20 2.44
CA LEU A 135 -18.85 23.83 2.69
C LEU A 135 -20.29 23.77 3.23
N GLU A 136 -20.76 24.84 3.88
CA GLU A 136 -22.14 25.00 4.34
C GLU A 136 -23.18 24.93 3.20
N SER A 137 -22.78 25.09 1.94
CA SER A 137 -23.66 24.88 0.79
C SER A 137 -23.98 23.40 0.50
N TYR A 138 -23.15 22.48 1.01
CA TYR A 138 -23.29 21.03 0.85
C TYR A 138 -23.77 20.37 2.14
N VAL A 139 -23.14 20.72 3.27
CA VAL A 139 -23.40 20.10 4.57
C VAL A 139 -23.19 21.11 5.69
N SER A 140 -24.11 21.15 6.66
CA SER A 140 -23.89 22.02 7.81
C SER A 140 -22.75 21.47 8.68
N LYS A 141 -21.98 22.36 9.32
CA LYS A 141 -20.90 21.95 10.22
C LYS A 141 -21.34 20.93 11.28
N GLY A 142 -22.55 21.09 11.83
CA GLY A 142 -23.09 20.18 12.84
C GLY A 142 -23.39 18.77 12.29
N GLU A 143 -23.89 18.68 11.05
CA GLU A 143 -24.14 17.41 10.37
C GLU A 143 -22.82 16.72 10.00
N LEU A 144 -21.84 17.46 9.48
CA LEU A 144 -20.50 16.93 9.16
C LEU A 144 -19.79 16.34 10.38
N VAL A 145 -19.78 17.06 11.50
CA VAL A 145 -19.18 16.56 12.75
C VAL A 145 -19.96 15.36 13.30
N ALA A 146 -21.29 15.35 13.17
CA ALA A 146 -22.09 14.19 13.56
C ALA A 146 -21.78 12.96 12.71
N PHE A 147 -21.67 13.12 11.39
CA PHE A 147 -21.25 12.06 10.47
C PHE A 147 -19.91 11.46 10.87
N TYR A 148 -18.87 12.28 11.08
CA TYR A 148 -17.57 11.76 11.50
C TYR A 148 -17.62 11.10 12.89
N ARG A 149 -18.43 11.59 13.83
CA ARG A 149 -18.61 10.92 15.13
C ARG A 149 -19.21 9.52 15.01
N ASP A 150 -20.05 9.30 14.01
CA ASP A 150 -20.66 7.99 13.78
C ASP A 150 -19.68 7.02 13.10
N VAL A 151 -18.86 7.52 12.16
CA VAL A 151 -17.87 6.72 11.40
C VAL A 151 -16.62 6.41 12.22
N LEU A 152 -16.10 7.38 12.96
CA LEU A 152 -14.80 7.28 13.61
C LEU A 152 -14.66 6.09 14.58
N PRO A 153 -15.63 5.77 15.47
CA PRO A 153 -15.48 4.65 16.41
C PRO A 153 -15.27 3.30 15.73
N GLU A 154 -15.84 3.10 14.54
CA GLU A 154 -15.66 1.89 13.75
C GLU A 154 -14.27 1.82 13.11
N VAL A 155 -13.78 2.96 12.61
CA VAL A 155 -12.52 3.05 11.84
C VAL A 155 -11.27 3.18 12.72
N TRP A 156 -11.38 3.85 13.87
CA TRP A 156 -10.21 4.39 14.56
C TRP A 156 -9.33 3.32 15.23
N HIS A 157 -9.95 2.31 15.84
CA HIS A 157 -9.25 1.26 16.59
C HIS A 157 -8.79 0.08 15.73
N GLN A 158 -9.16 0.04 14.45
CA GLN A 158 -8.74 -1.05 13.57
C GLN A 158 -7.28 -0.87 13.13
N GLU A 159 -6.54 -1.97 13.11
CA GLU A 159 -5.26 -2.05 12.41
C GLU A 159 -5.45 -1.62 10.94
N THR A 160 -4.50 -0.85 10.41
CA THR A 160 -4.63 -0.18 9.10
C THR A 160 -5.01 -1.14 7.97
N MET A 161 -4.45 -2.36 7.94
CA MET A 161 -4.77 -3.36 6.90
C MET A 161 -6.20 -3.89 7.02
N ARG A 162 -6.67 -4.17 8.25
CA ARG A 162 -8.05 -4.61 8.49
C ARG A 162 -9.04 -3.52 8.13
N PHE A 163 -8.72 -2.27 8.48
CA PHE A 163 -9.50 -1.12 8.07
C PHE A 163 -9.60 -1.02 6.55
N LEU A 164 -8.47 -1.12 5.83
CA LEU A 164 -8.47 -1.04 4.37
C LEU A 164 -9.29 -2.15 3.72
N GLN A 165 -9.25 -3.38 4.24
CA GLN A 165 -10.08 -4.48 3.73
C GLN A 165 -11.57 -4.17 3.86
N ASN A 166 -12.02 -3.70 5.04
CA ASN A 166 -13.42 -3.32 5.26
C ASN A 166 -13.81 -2.15 4.36
N PHE A 167 -12.96 -1.12 4.28
CA PHE A 167 -13.15 0.03 3.40
C PHE A 167 -13.29 -0.41 1.94
N TYR A 168 -12.48 -1.35 1.45
CA TYR A 168 -12.62 -1.84 0.08
C TYR A 168 -13.89 -2.66 -0.13
N GLN A 169 -14.29 -3.49 0.84
CA GLN A 169 -15.51 -4.27 0.74
C GLN A 169 -16.75 -3.38 0.55
N GLU A 170 -16.78 -2.24 1.24
CA GLU A 170 -17.91 -1.31 1.23
C GLU A 170 -17.82 -0.31 0.08
N GLU A 171 -16.66 0.33 -0.07
CA GLU A 171 -16.53 1.55 -0.86
C GLU A 171 -15.87 1.36 -2.23
N ALA A 172 -15.12 0.27 -2.45
CA ALA A 172 -14.41 0.09 -3.70
C ALA A 172 -15.37 -0.07 -4.89
N PRO A 173 -15.02 0.51 -6.07
CA PRO A 173 -15.73 0.27 -7.31
C PRO A 173 -15.88 -1.23 -7.52
N GLU A 174 -17.10 -1.67 -7.87
CA GLU A 174 -17.43 -3.10 -7.95
C GLU A 174 -16.46 -3.88 -8.85
N GLU A 175 -16.02 -3.25 -9.94
CA GLU A 175 -15.06 -3.78 -10.90
C GLU A 175 -13.65 -4.02 -10.33
N TYR A 176 -13.20 -3.23 -9.34
CA TYR A 176 -11.85 -3.33 -8.75
C TYR A 176 -11.83 -3.82 -7.31
N ARG A 177 -13.00 -4.01 -6.68
CA ARG A 177 -13.12 -4.36 -5.25
C ARG A 177 -12.28 -5.56 -4.86
N LEU A 178 -12.47 -6.68 -5.55
CA LEU A 178 -11.75 -7.92 -5.26
C LEU A 178 -10.25 -7.76 -5.52
N LEU A 179 -9.87 -7.00 -6.56
CA LEU A 179 -8.47 -6.74 -6.88
C LEU A 179 -7.74 -5.97 -5.76
N TYR A 180 -8.38 -4.95 -5.17
CA TYR A 180 -7.83 -4.22 -4.02
C TYR A 180 -7.72 -5.09 -2.76
N ILE A 181 -8.70 -5.98 -2.54
CA ILE A 181 -8.69 -6.93 -1.44
C ILE A 181 -7.51 -7.89 -1.59
N GLU A 182 -7.34 -8.51 -2.77
CA GLU A 182 -6.22 -9.44 -2.99
C GLU A 182 -4.85 -8.76 -2.95
N SER A 183 -4.74 -7.52 -3.45
CA SER A 183 -3.50 -6.75 -3.27
C SER A 183 -3.19 -6.52 -1.79
N THR A 184 -4.21 -6.39 -0.93
CA THR A 184 -4.01 -6.25 0.51
C THR A 184 -3.59 -7.57 1.15
N HIS A 185 -4.24 -8.68 0.79
CA HIS A 185 -3.85 -10.01 1.27
C HIS A 185 -2.40 -10.32 0.95
N LEU A 186 -1.98 -10.08 -0.30
CA LEU A 186 -0.59 -10.30 -0.71
C LEU A 186 0.39 -9.46 0.12
N ARG A 187 0.09 -8.18 0.38
CA ARG A 187 0.92 -7.32 1.24
C ARG A 187 0.97 -7.80 2.68
N THR A 188 -0.16 -8.25 3.22
CA THR A 188 -0.21 -8.82 4.57
C THR A 188 0.67 -10.06 4.66
N HIS A 189 0.59 -10.97 3.70
CA HIS A 189 1.42 -12.18 3.71
C HIS A 189 2.91 -11.90 3.48
N LEU A 190 3.26 -10.90 2.67
CA LEU A 190 4.65 -10.45 2.54
C LEU A 190 5.18 -9.84 3.84
N ALA A 191 4.36 -9.07 4.56
CA ALA A 191 4.74 -8.51 5.85
C ALA A 191 4.91 -9.62 6.90
N GLU A 192 3.96 -10.57 6.97
CA GLU A 192 4.08 -11.75 7.84
C GLU A 192 5.33 -12.57 7.55
N LEU A 193 5.75 -12.65 6.27
CA LEU A 193 6.99 -13.32 5.89
C LEU A 193 8.24 -12.58 6.38
N ILE A 194 8.27 -11.26 6.25
CA ILE A 194 9.35 -10.42 6.78
C ILE A 194 9.46 -10.61 8.29
N ASP A 195 8.34 -10.53 9.01
CA ASP A 195 8.29 -10.73 10.46
C ASP A 195 8.76 -12.14 10.84
N THR A 196 8.38 -13.16 10.06
CA THR A 196 8.81 -14.56 10.27
C THR A 196 10.32 -14.71 10.15
N VAL A 197 10.94 -14.10 9.13
CA VAL A 197 12.40 -14.14 8.94
C VAL A 197 13.11 -13.35 10.03
N GLU A 198 12.57 -12.20 10.45
CA GLU A 198 13.09 -11.40 11.56
C GLU A 198 13.07 -12.19 12.88
N ILE A 199 11.97 -12.89 13.18
CA ILE A 199 11.88 -13.77 14.36
C ILE A 199 12.94 -14.88 14.31
N TYR A 200 13.18 -15.50 13.15
CA TYR A 200 14.24 -16.50 13.03
C TYR A 200 15.64 -15.92 13.26
N LEU A 201 15.91 -14.70 12.78
CA LEU A 201 17.18 -13.99 13.02
C LEU A 201 17.41 -13.68 14.51
N ASP A 202 16.33 -13.45 15.26
CA ASP A 202 16.35 -13.19 16.70
C ASP A 202 16.31 -14.48 17.56
N ASP A 203 16.59 -15.65 16.97
CA ASP A 203 16.53 -16.98 17.62
C ASP A 203 15.12 -17.30 18.21
N GLY A 204 14.07 -16.70 17.66
CA GLY A 204 12.68 -16.90 18.05
C GLY A 204 11.98 -18.04 17.29
N ASP A 205 10.72 -18.31 17.69
CA ASP A 205 9.86 -19.31 17.06
C ASP A 205 8.63 -18.63 16.47
N PRO A 206 8.54 -18.49 15.13
CA PRO A 206 7.44 -17.77 14.50
C PRO A 206 6.14 -18.57 14.55
N THR A 207 5.02 -17.86 14.50
CA THR A 207 3.69 -18.50 14.59
C THR A 207 3.29 -19.25 13.31
N ARG A 208 3.84 -18.84 12.16
CA ARG A 208 3.65 -19.49 10.87
C ARG A 208 5.00 -19.85 10.27
N GLU A 209 5.03 -20.99 9.60
CA GLU A 209 6.19 -21.46 8.84
C GLU A 209 6.21 -20.81 7.45
N ILE A 210 7.42 -20.71 6.87
CA ILE A 210 7.67 -20.06 5.57
C ILE A 210 6.95 -20.78 4.42
N ASP A 211 6.78 -22.11 4.49
CA ASP A 211 6.07 -22.91 3.49
C ASP A 211 4.59 -22.53 3.40
N SER A 212 3.91 -22.40 4.53
CA SER A 212 2.51 -21.96 4.61
C SER A 212 2.32 -20.54 4.12
N LEU A 213 3.28 -19.66 4.42
CA LEU A 213 3.27 -18.27 3.93
C LEU A 213 3.47 -18.23 2.41
N ARG A 214 4.39 -19.03 1.88
CA ARG A 214 4.59 -19.18 0.44
C ARG A 214 3.31 -19.60 -0.27
N GLU A 215 2.62 -20.64 0.22
CA GLU A 215 1.34 -21.08 -0.36
C GLU A 215 0.30 -19.95 -0.38
N SER A 216 0.21 -19.18 0.71
CA SER A 216 -0.75 -18.07 0.81
C SER A 216 -0.42 -16.92 -0.16
N ILE A 217 0.88 -16.64 -0.35
CA ILE A 217 1.36 -15.66 -1.31
C ILE A 217 1.07 -16.11 -2.74
N GLU A 218 1.38 -17.35 -3.10
CA GLU A 218 1.14 -17.91 -4.45
C GLU A 218 -0.36 -17.91 -4.80
N LEU A 219 -1.23 -18.23 -3.84
CA LEU A 219 -2.68 -18.12 -4.01
C LEU A 219 -3.11 -16.66 -4.23
N SER A 220 -2.63 -15.73 -3.41
CA SER A 220 -2.94 -14.30 -3.56
C SER A 220 -2.46 -13.74 -4.91
N ILE A 221 -1.29 -14.17 -5.38
CA ILE A 221 -0.76 -13.81 -6.71
C ILE A 221 -1.66 -14.38 -7.81
N SER A 222 -2.08 -15.64 -7.69
CA SER A 222 -2.97 -16.29 -8.65
C SER A 222 -4.32 -15.57 -8.76
N ASP A 223 -4.90 -15.17 -7.63
CA ASP A 223 -6.16 -14.42 -7.60
C ASP A 223 -5.98 -12.99 -8.15
N LEU A 224 -4.89 -12.31 -7.79
CA LEU A 224 -4.52 -11.01 -8.38
C LEU A 224 -4.43 -11.09 -9.91
N HIS A 225 -3.74 -12.11 -10.44
CA HIS A 225 -3.62 -12.38 -11.87
C HIS A 225 -4.97 -12.66 -12.51
N HIS A 226 -5.84 -13.42 -11.83
CA HIS A 226 -7.20 -13.70 -12.30
C HIS A 226 -8.00 -12.41 -12.50
N TYR A 227 -8.05 -11.54 -11.48
CA TYR A 227 -8.83 -10.31 -11.54
C TYR A 227 -8.28 -9.32 -12.58
N ILE A 228 -6.96 -9.15 -12.69
CA ILE A 228 -6.37 -8.29 -13.72
C ILE A 228 -6.68 -8.77 -15.13
N ARG A 229 -6.68 -10.09 -15.36
CA ARG A 229 -6.93 -10.66 -16.68
C ARG A 229 -8.41 -10.65 -17.06
N ALA A 230 -9.28 -10.79 -16.08
CA ALA A 230 -10.73 -10.75 -16.23
C ALA A 230 -11.21 -9.36 -16.67
N ASP A 231 -10.55 -8.31 -16.19
CA ASP A 231 -10.85 -6.92 -16.58
C ASP A 231 -10.21 -6.56 -17.94
N ASP A 232 -11.04 -6.15 -18.90
CA ASP A 232 -10.58 -5.78 -20.24
C ASP A 232 -9.67 -4.55 -20.25
N GLN A 233 -9.86 -3.64 -19.31
CA GLN A 233 -9.15 -2.37 -19.21
C GLN A 233 -7.81 -2.51 -18.48
N LEU A 234 -7.67 -3.49 -17.59
CA LEU A 234 -6.41 -3.78 -16.90
C LEU A 234 -5.52 -4.80 -17.62
N ARG A 235 -6.05 -5.51 -18.62
CA ARG A 235 -5.34 -6.61 -19.31
C ARG A 235 -3.97 -6.23 -19.87
N GLU A 236 -3.76 -4.99 -20.30
CA GLU A 236 -2.45 -4.52 -20.79
C GLU A 236 -1.38 -4.44 -19.70
N THR A 237 -1.80 -4.38 -18.43
CA THR A 237 -0.89 -4.35 -17.28
C THR A 237 -0.43 -5.74 -16.86
N PHE A 238 -1.13 -6.79 -17.33
CA PHE A 238 -0.94 -8.18 -16.93
C PHE A 238 0.50 -8.67 -17.11
N GLU A 239 1.13 -8.39 -18.26
CA GLU A 239 2.51 -8.82 -18.53
C GLU A 239 3.49 -8.26 -17.48
N VAL A 240 3.33 -6.98 -17.13
CA VAL A 240 4.20 -6.31 -16.15
C VAL A 240 3.97 -6.86 -14.75
N VAL A 241 2.72 -7.15 -14.40
CA VAL A 241 2.36 -7.71 -13.10
C VAL A 241 2.93 -9.12 -12.94
N VAL A 242 2.76 -9.99 -13.94
CA VAL A 242 3.35 -11.34 -13.95
C VAL A 242 4.88 -11.26 -13.79
N LEU A 243 5.55 -10.42 -14.58
CA LEU A 243 7.01 -10.25 -14.48
C LEU A 243 7.49 -9.80 -13.10
N GLY A 244 6.66 -9.03 -12.38
CA GLY A 244 6.95 -8.61 -11.02
C GLY A 244 6.70 -9.71 -9.99
N THR A 245 5.57 -10.40 -10.08
CA THR A 245 5.21 -11.48 -9.16
C THR A 245 6.07 -12.73 -9.34
N ASP A 246 6.53 -13.02 -10.56
CA ASP A 246 7.47 -14.12 -10.84
C ASP A 246 8.76 -13.94 -10.01
N LEU A 247 9.23 -12.71 -9.81
CA LEU A 247 10.41 -12.42 -8.98
C LEU A 247 10.13 -12.73 -7.50
N ILE A 248 8.90 -12.49 -7.04
CA ILE A 248 8.46 -12.80 -5.69
C ILE A 248 8.44 -14.32 -5.51
N GLU A 249 7.75 -15.05 -6.38
CA GLU A 249 7.63 -16.51 -6.32
C GLU A 249 9.01 -17.21 -6.43
N ASP A 250 9.88 -16.74 -7.33
CA ASP A 250 11.27 -17.22 -7.43
C ASP A 250 12.02 -17.07 -6.09
N THR A 251 11.85 -15.93 -5.43
CA THR A 251 12.51 -15.64 -4.16
C THR A 251 12.01 -16.56 -3.06
N LEU A 252 10.68 -16.76 -2.97
CA LEU A 252 10.06 -17.64 -1.98
C LEU A 252 10.49 -19.10 -2.15
N LEU A 253 10.58 -19.58 -3.40
CA LEU A 253 11.06 -20.93 -3.71
C LEU A 253 12.47 -21.18 -3.16
N LYS A 254 13.32 -20.14 -3.11
CA LYS A 254 14.64 -20.26 -2.49
C LYS A 254 14.64 -20.07 -1.00
N LEU A 255 13.87 -19.13 -0.49
CA LEU A 255 13.77 -18.85 0.93
C LEU A 255 13.34 -20.09 1.71
N GLU A 256 12.35 -20.83 1.22
CA GLU A 256 11.87 -22.09 1.84
C GLU A 256 12.95 -23.18 1.95
N ARG A 257 13.97 -23.16 1.08
CA ARG A 257 15.04 -24.17 1.07
C ARG A 257 16.19 -23.84 2.02
N LEU A 258 16.28 -22.59 2.47
CA LEU A 258 17.26 -22.18 3.45
C LEU A 258 16.88 -22.74 4.81
N GLN A 259 17.88 -23.09 5.61
CA GLN A 259 17.63 -23.38 7.02
C GLN A 259 17.53 -22.05 7.78
N PRO A 260 16.76 -21.99 8.89
CA PRO A 260 16.67 -20.78 9.69
C PRO A 260 18.03 -20.17 10.08
N ASP A 261 19.01 -21.01 10.41
CA ASP A 261 20.38 -20.59 10.75
C ASP A 261 21.16 -19.94 9.59
N ASP A 262 20.69 -20.08 8.35
CA ASP A 262 21.33 -19.50 7.15
C ASP A 262 20.77 -18.12 6.80
N PHE A 263 19.73 -17.63 7.51
CA PHE A 263 19.19 -16.30 7.29
C PHE A 263 20.18 -15.22 7.72
N THR A 264 20.12 -14.08 7.02
CA THR A 264 20.97 -12.92 7.27
C THR A 264 20.16 -11.63 7.25
N ASP A 265 20.68 -10.57 7.87
CA ASP A 265 20.10 -9.22 7.78
C ASP A 265 19.96 -8.74 6.32
N GLU A 266 20.85 -9.20 5.42
CA GLU A 266 20.77 -8.92 3.99
C GLU A 266 19.51 -9.56 3.36
N HIS A 267 19.15 -10.78 3.75
CA HIS A 267 17.91 -11.42 3.31
C HIS A 267 16.69 -10.63 3.80
N LEU A 268 16.67 -10.23 5.08
CA LEU A 268 15.58 -9.45 5.64
C LEU A 268 15.41 -8.10 4.92
N SER A 269 16.51 -7.39 4.65
CA SER A 269 16.50 -6.15 3.88
C SER A 269 15.94 -6.34 2.48
N LEU A 270 16.35 -7.41 1.79
CA LEU A 270 15.88 -7.69 0.43
C LEU A 270 14.41 -8.10 0.38
N LEU A 271 13.89 -8.76 1.42
CA LEU A 271 12.46 -9.06 1.53
C LEU A 271 11.63 -7.78 1.72
N ARG A 272 12.12 -6.82 2.53
CA ARG A 272 11.53 -5.48 2.65
C ARG A 272 11.54 -4.75 1.31
N ASP A 273 12.66 -4.78 0.58
CA ASP A 273 12.76 -4.20 -0.77
C ASP A 273 11.82 -4.89 -1.78
N LEU A 274 11.59 -6.19 -1.63
CA LEU A 274 10.68 -6.97 -2.47
C LEU A 274 9.21 -6.59 -2.23
N GLN A 275 8.83 -6.38 -0.96
CA GLN A 275 7.52 -5.84 -0.59
C GLN A 275 7.30 -4.43 -1.16
N ASP A 276 8.31 -3.55 -1.06
CA ASP A 276 8.26 -2.21 -1.64
C ASP A 276 8.20 -2.24 -3.17
N PHE A 277 8.97 -3.14 -3.79
CA PHE A 277 8.90 -3.38 -5.23
C PHE A 277 7.50 -3.81 -5.65
N PHE A 278 6.88 -4.76 -4.94
CA PHE A 278 5.50 -5.14 -5.20
C PHE A 278 4.57 -3.92 -5.15
N TYR A 279 4.58 -3.16 -4.05
CA TYR A 279 3.61 -2.10 -3.85
C TYR A 279 3.81 -0.88 -4.76
N TYR A 280 5.05 -0.37 -4.83
CA TYR A 280 5.36 0.87 -5.55
C TYR A 280 5.63 0.70 -7.03
N TYR A 281 5.79 -0.54 -7.52
CA TYR A 281 6.03 -0.81 -8.94
C TYR A 281 4.99 -1.77 -9.52
N VAL A 282 4.90 -2.99 -9.00
CA VAL A 282 4.04 -4.04 -9.57
C VAL A 282 2.56 -3.66 -9.45
N TRP A 283 2.11 -3.32 -8.24
CA TRP A 283 0.75 -2.91 -7.93
C TRP A 283 0.42 -1.49 -8.44
N LYS A 284 1.40 -0.58 -8.39
CA LYS A 284 1.22 0.78 -8.91
C LYS A 284 0.82 0.80 -10.39
N HIS A 285 1.36 -0.11 -11.20
CA HIS A 285 1.10 -0.14 -12.64
C HIS A 285 -0.39 -0.30 -13.01
N PRO A 286 -1.14 -1.31 -12.52
CA PRO A 286 -2.60 -1.36 -12.68
C PRO A 286 -3.31 -0.20 -11.97
N CYS A 287 -2.84 0.27 -10.82
CA CYS A 287 -3.46 1.41 -10.15
C CYS A 287 -3.44 2.71 -10.98
N LEU A 288 -2.46 2.92 -11.85
CA LEU A 288 -2.46 4.08 -12.75
C LEU A 288 -3.63 4.02 -13.74
N ARG A 289 -3.99 2.83 -14.22
CA ARG A 289 -5.18 2.62 -15.05
C ARG A 289 -6.47 2.79 -14.25
N ILE A 290 -6.55 2.19 -13.07
CA ILE A 290 -7.70 2.34 -12.18
C ILE A 290 -7.94 3.82 -11.86
N SER A 291 -6.89 4.56 -11.53
CA SER A 291 -6.98 5.99 -11.22
C SER A 291 -7.44 6.81 -12.43
N TYR A 292 -6.93 6.50 -13.62
CA TYR A 292 -7.43 7.08 -14.87
C TYR A 292 -8.94 6.80 -15.08
N GLN A 293 -9.42 5.59 -14.79
CA GLN A 293 -10.82 5.21 -15.00
C GLN A 293 -11.77 5.82 -13.98
N THR A 294 -11.32 5.94 -12.73
CA THR A 294 -12.14 6.32 -11.59
C THR A 294 -12.04 7.79 -11.21
N ALA A 295 -11.15 8.55 -11.87
CA ALA A 295 -11.02 9.99 -11.67
C ALA A 295 -12.37 10.69 -11.81
N THR A 296 -12.76 11.41 -10.77
CA THR A 296 -14.04 12.11 -10.62
C THR A 296 -13.78 13.49 -10.02
N GLY A 297 -14.66 14.46 -10.27
CA GLY A 297 -14.58 15.83 -9.76
C GLY A 297 -14.08 16.87 -10.77
N PRO A 298 -13.92 18.13 -10.35
CA PRO A 298 -13.62 19.28 -11.23
C PRO A 298 -12.35 19.12 -12.09
N GLN A 299 -11.30 18.50 -11.55
CA GLN A 299 -10.00 18.29 -12.18
C GLN A 299 -9.81 16.86 -12.71
N ALA A 300 -10.89 16.09 -12.88
CA ALA A 300 -10.82 14.71 -13.33
C ALA A 300 -10.12 14.54 -14.69
N ASP A 301 -10.34 15.44 -15.64
CA ASP A 301 -9.72 15.35 -16.98
C ASP A 301 -8.21 15.61 -16.94
N GLU A 302 -7.76 16.52 -16.08
CA GLU A 302 -6.34 16.78 -15.86
C GLU A 302 -5.68 15.57 -15.18
N LEU A 303 -6.33 15.05 -14.12
CA LEU A 303 -5.86 13.85 -13.42
C LEU A 303 -5.75 12.66 -14.37
N ARG A 304 -6.76 12.42 -15.22
CA ARG A 304 -6.71 11.39 -16.26
C ARG A 304 -5.50 11.57 -17.18
N THR A 305 -5.27 12.79 -17.66
CA THR A 305 -4.16 13.09 -18.56
C THR A 305 -2.82 12.77 -17.90
N GLU A 306 -2.64 13.16 -16.63
CA GLU A 306 -1.43 12.86 -15.87
C GLU A 306 -1.25 11.35 -15.64
N ARG A 307 -2.29 10.64 -15.16
CA ARG A 307 -2.22 9.20 -14.89
C ARG A 307 -1.91 8.39 -16.15
N LEU A 308 -2.45 8.79 -17.30
CA LEU A 308 -2.15 8.18 -18.58
C LEU A 308 -0.69 8.41 -18.99
N ALA A 309 -0.19 9.64 -18.87
CA ALA A 309 1.19 9.96 -19.19
C ALA A 309 2.19 9.21 -18.28
N GLU A 310 1.89 9.12 -16.98
CA GLU A 310 2.68 8.31 -16.05
C GLU A 310 2.64 6.83 -16.46
N PHE A 311 1.45 6.27 -16.71
CA PHE A 311 1.26 4.88 -17.13
C PHE A 311 2.10 4.51 -18.35
N GLU A 312 2.11 5.35 -19.39
CA GLU A 312 2.81 5.08 -20.65
C GLU A 312 4.33 4.91 -20.49
N SER A 313 4.94 5.57 -19.49
CA SER A 313 6.39 5.48 -19.20
C SER A 313 6.71 4.58 -18.02
N PHE A 314 5.70 4.17 -17.25
CA PHE A 314 5.93 3.46 -15.99
C PHE A 314 6.48 2.05 -16.19
N LYS A 315 6.11 1.38 -17.30
CA LYS A 315 6.55 0.02 -17.62
C LYS A 315 8.08 -0.11 -17.62
N GLU A 316 8.80 0.86 -18.18
CA GLU A 316 10.27 0.82 -18.18
C GLU A 316 10.83 0.85 -16.76
N ARG A 317 10.24 1.66 -15.86
CA ARG A 317 10.69 1.77 -14.47
C ARG A 317 10.48 0.48 -13.69
N VAL A 318 9.37 -0.23 -13.93
CA VAL A 318 9.13 -1.54 -13.32
C VAL A 318 10.18 -2.54 -13.78
N ILE A 319 10.49 -2.58 -15.07
CA ILE A 319 11.49 -3.49 -15.65
C ILE A 319 12.88 -3.19 -15.11
N GLU A 320 13.28 -1.92 -15.05
CA GLU A 320 14.57 -1.48 -14.52
C GLU A 320 14.72 -1.88 -13.05
N ARG A 321 13.76 -1.49 -12.19
CA ARG A 321 13.82 -1.84 -10.76
C ARG A 321 13.77 -3.35 -10.53
N ARG A 322 12.98 -4.09 -11.33
CA ARG A 322 12.97 -5.56 -11.29
C ARG A 322 14.36 -6.10 -11.57
N ASP A 323 15.04 -5.63 -12.61
CA ASP A 323 16.35 -6.18 -13.02
C ASP A 323 17.45 -5.87 -12.01
N GLU A 324 17.40 -4.70 -11.36
CA GLU A 324 18.26 -4.34 -10.24
C GLU A 324 18.03 -5.29 -9.05
N LEU A 325 16.79 -5.37 -8.56
CA LEU A 325 16.45 -6.21 -7.41
C LEU A 325 16.72 -7.69 -7.70
N ARG A 326 16.48 -8.13 -8.94
CA ARG A 326 16.80 -9.47 -9.44
C ARG A 326 18.29 -9.79 -9.35
N ALA A 327 19.16 -8.80 -9.55
CA ALA A 327 20.61 -8.97 -9.41
C ALA A 327 21.03 -9.00 -7.93
N GLU A 328 20.44 -8.15 -7.10
CA GLU A 328 20.67 -8.10 -5.64
C GLU A 328 20.27 -9.42 -4.96
N LEU A 329 19.08 -9.93 -5.28
CA LEU A 329 18.60 -11.24 -4.82
C LEU A 329 19.52 -12.39 -5.28
N ALA A 330 20.06 -12.30 -6.50
CA ALA A 330 20.98 -13.31 -7.01
C ALA A 330 22.32 -13.28 -6.27
N SER A 331 22.84 -12.10 -5.92
CA SER A 331 24.07 -11.99 -5.11
C SER A 331 23.89 -12.53 -3.69
N ALA A 332 22.70 -12.37 -3.11
CA ALA A 332 22.36 -12.90 -1.78
C ALA A 332 21.97 -14.39 -1.76
N GLY A 333 21.97 -15.06 -2.92
CA GLY A 333 21.63 -16.48 -3.04
C GLY A 333 20.12 -16.79 -3.00
N LEU A 334 19.26 -15.77 -3.04
CA LEU A 334 17.80 -15.90 -2.98
C LEU A 334 17.16 -16.13 -4.36
N ARG A 335 17.87 -16.79 -5.28
CA ARG A 335 17.40 -17.00 -6.64
C ARG A 335 17.49 -18.47 -7.08
N PRO A 336 16.41 -19.01 -7.69
CA PRO A 336 16.39 -20.37 -8.15
C PRO A 336 17.35 -20.55 -9.32
N ALA A 337 18.19 -21.59 -9.24
CA ALA A 337 18.89 -22.13 -10.38
C ALA A 337 17.92 -23.00 -11.21
N PRO A 338 18.21 -23.27 -12.49
CA PRO A 338 17.33 -24.09 -13.33
C PRO A 338 17.01 -25.49 -12.78
N GLY A 339 17.86 -26.04 -11.91
CA GLY A 339 17.62 -27.34 -11.24
C GLY A 339 16.77 -27.25 -9.97
N ASP A 340 16.37 -26.04 -9.57
CA ASP A 340 15.53 -25.84 -8.40
C ASP A 340 14.04 -25.99 -8.70
N TYR A 341 13.62 -25.74 -9.93
CA TYR A 341 12.24 -25.97 -10.34
C TYR A 341 11.94 -27.48 -10.36
N ALA A 342 10.73 -27.84 -9.96
CA ALA A 342 10.19 -29.18 -10.14
C ALA A 342 10.39 -29.63 -11.61
N SER A 343 10.90 -30.84 -11.80
CA SER A 343 11.06 -31.39 -13.16
C SER A 343 9.66 -31.52 -13.78
N PRO A 344 9.46 -31.20 -15.08
CA PRO A 344 8.19 -31.46 -15.78
C PRO A 344 7.75 -32.94 -15.76
N GLU A 345 8.63 -33.83 -15.29
CA GLU A 345 8.35 -35.25 -15.06
C GLU A 345 7.68 -35.53 -13.70
N ASP A 346 7.27 -34.50 -12.95
CA ASP A 346 6.38 -34.70 -11.80
C ASP A 346 5.06 -35.33 -12.28
N GLN A 347 4.93 -36.62 -11.97
CA GLN A 347 3.78 -37.45 -12.33
C GLN A 347 2.46 -36.82 -11.90
N GLU A 348 2.47 -36.05 -10.82
CA GLU A 348 1.31 -35.39 -10.24
C GLU A 348 0.79 -34.23 -11.10
N LEU A 349 1.68 -33.42 -11.68
CA LEU A 349 1.30 -32.36 -12.63
C LEU A 349 0.78 -32.95 -13.94
N THR A 350 1.39 -34.05 -14.39
CA THR A 350 0.98 -34.79 -15.58
C THR A 350 -0.38 -35.47 -15.39
N GLU A 351 -0.65 -36.01 -14.20
CA GLU A 351 -1.95 -36.59 -13.85
C GLU A 351 -3.02 -35.51 -13.72
N THR A 352 -2.72 -34.38 -13.08
CA THR A 352 -3.67 -33.27 -12.92
C THR A 352 -4.06 -32.63 -14.26
N LEU A 353 -3.09 -32.41 -15.16
CA LEU A 353 -3.35 -31.92 -16.52
C LEU A 353 -4.14 -32.93 -17.35
N ARG A 354 -3.93 -34.24 -17.12
CA ARG A 354 -4.65 -35.31 -17.82
C ARG A 354 -6.09 -35.45 -17.34
N ASP A 355 -6.34 -35.24 -16.04
CA ASP A 355 -7.68 -35.22 -15.47
C ASP A 355 -8.47 -33.99 -15.92
N LEU A 356 -7.86 -32.80 -15.91
CA LEU A 356 -8.47 -31.57 -16.44
C LEU A 356 -8.76 -31.68 -17.94
N SER A 357 -7.85 -32.25 -18.73
CA SER A 357 -8.07 -32.51 -20.16
C SER A 357 -9.19 -33.53 -20.41
N SER A 358 -9.43 -34.46 -19.50
CA SER A 358 -10.48 -35.47 -19.63
C SER A 358 -11.86 -34.89 -19.26
N GLN A 359 -11.91 -33.97 -18.30
CA GLN A 359 -13.15 -33.26 -17.93
C GLN A 359 -13.62 -32.23 -18.97
N TYR A 360 -12.71 -31.69 -19.79
CA TYR A 360 -13.05 -30.68 -20.81
C TYR A 360 -13.42 -31.26 -22.19
N LEU A 361 -13.23 -32.57 -22.40
CA LEU A 361 -13.49 -33.27 -23.66
C LEU A 361 -14.70 -34.24 -23.61
N GLU A 362 -15.40 -34.31 -22.48
CA GLU A 362 -16.78 -34.80 -22.37
C GLU A 362 -17.76 -33.62 -22.35
#